data_AF-A0A7S3B1Y7-F1
#
_entry.id   AF-A0A7S3B1Y7-F1
#
_cell.length_a   1.000
_cell.length_b   1.000
_cell.length_c   1.000
_cell.angle_alpha   90.00
_cell.angle_beta   90.00
_cell.angle_gamma   90.00
#
_symmetry.space_group_name_H-M   'P 1'
#
loop_
_entity.id
_entity.type
_entity.pdbx_description
1 polymer ?
#
loop_
_entity_poly.entity_id
_entity_poly.type
_entity_poly.pdbx_seq_one_letter_code
_entity_poly.pdbx_strand_id
1 'polypeptide(L)'
;GVWSAKAGEIRWLVPDAQRLMLPQRPYLLPAATLKQNLLYPASAENDSTLWATPDSELIAALQTVGMGSAAPSADALHTSGVCDGFSPGERQRICLARLLLRKPAVALLDEPCASVDPVFEAEFFEECARRDMTLLTVSHRKEVGQHCTHMLRLDGNGGAVFSDLARKSDDDDFVHPDEDLGR
;
A
#
# COMPACT_ATOMS: atom_id res chain seq x y z
N GLY A 1 -5.72 -9.85 16.17
CA GLY A 1 -5.54 -10.22 14.76
C GLY A 1 -4.14 -10.75 14.62
N VAL A 2 -3.98 -11.95 14.08
CA VAL A 2 -2.78 -12.81 14.10
C VAL A 2 -2.22 -13.08 15.51
N TRP A 3 -1.80 -12.07 16.26
CA TRP A 3 -1.34 -12.16 17.65
C TRP A 3 -2.24 -11.36 18.61
N SER A 4 -2.22 -11.73 19.90
CA SER A 4 -2.86 -10.99 20.99
C SER A 4 -1.85 -10.09 21.69
N ALA A 5 -2.28 -8.90 22.09
CA ALA A 5 -1.44 -8.01 22.89
C ALA A 5 -1.14 -8.65 24.24
N LYS A 6 0.13 -8.62 24.68
CA LYS A 6 0.52 -9.12 26.01
C LYS A 6 -0.05 -8.26 27.15
N ALA A 7 -0.27 -6.98 26.88
CA ALA A 7 -0.91 -6.02 27.77
C ALA A 7 -1.55 -4.89 26.94
N GLY A 8 -2.54 -4.19 27.51
CA GLY A 8 -3.28 -3.13 26.83
C GLY A 8 -4.41 -3.65 25.92
N GLU A 9 -4.98 -2.75 25.13
CA GLU A 9 -6.10 -3.05 24.23
C GLU A 9 -5.86 -2.43 22.85
N ILE A 10 -6.16 -3.18 21.78
CA ILE A 10 -6.17 -2.69 20.41
C ILE A 10 -7.62 -2.66 19.95
N ARG A 11 -8.12 -1.46 19.63
CA ARG A 11 -9.47 -1.26 19.09
C ARG A 11 -9.38 -0.77 17.66
N TRP A 12 -10.19 -1.37 16.80
CA TRP A 12 -10.41 -0.87 15.46
C TRP A 12 -11.67 -0.02 15.42
N LEU A 13 -11.54 1.22 14.94
CA LEU A 13 -12.66 2.16 14.85
C LEU A 13 -13.36 2.12 13.47
N VAL A 14 -12.72 1.52 12.47
CA VAL A 14 -13.27 1.35 11.12
C VAL A 14 -13.74 -0.09 10.91
N PRO A 15 -14.79 -0.40 10.12
CA PRO A 15 -15.23 -1.77 9.85
C PRO A 15 -14.19 -2.61 9.09
N ASP A 16 -14.23 -3.95 9.21
CA ASP A 16 -13.30 -4.85 8.52
C ASP A 16 -13.26 -4.66 7.00
N ALA A 17 -14.42 -4.39 6.38
CA ALA A 17 -14.53 -4.13 4.94
C ALA A 17 -13.77 -2.85 4.49
N GLN A 18 -13.53 -1.93 5.42
CA GLN A 18 -12.84 -0.65 5.20
C GLN A 18 -11.36 -0.70 5.60
N ARG A 19 -10.83 -1.90 5.87
CA ARG A 19 -9.43 -2.14 6.21
C ARG A 19 -8.74 -2.93 5.11
N LEU A 20 -7.46 -2.65 4.88
CA LEU A 20 -6.60 -3.50 4.07
C LEU A 20 -5.23 -3.64 4.73
N MET A 21 -4.61 -4.81 4.57
CA MET A 21 -3.23 -5.04 4.95
C MET A 21 -2.48 -5.56 3.73
N LEU A 22 -1.36 -4.93 3.41
CA LEU A 22 -0.39 -5.41 2.42
C LEU A 22 0.86 -5.89 3.16
N PRO A 23 1.12 -7.22 3.19
CA PRO A 23 2.32 -7.76 3.82
C PRO A 23 3.56 -7.52 2.97
N GLN A 24 4.76 -7.63 3.58
CA GLN A 24 6.05 -7.52 2.90
C GLN A 24 6.18 -8.48 1.71
N ARG A 25 5.57 -9.67 1.79
CA ARG A 25 5.54 -10.65 0.69
C ARG A 25 4.15 -10.67 0.03
N PRO A 26 4.01 -10.13 -1.20
CA PRO A 26 2.75 -10.12 -1.93
C PRO A 26 2.17 -11.52 -2.11
N TYR A 27 0.90 -11.69 -1.75
CA TYR A 27 0.14 -12.90 -2.04
C TYR A 27 -0.76 -12.66 -3.26
N LEU A 28 -0.49 -13.45 -4.31
CA LEU A 28 -1.31 -13.55 -5.50
C LEU A 28 -1.87 -14.98 -5.59
N LEU A 29 -3.12 -15.09 -6.04
CA LEU A 29 -3.80 -16.34 -6.29
C LEU A 29 -3.15 -17.07 -7.49
N PRO A 30 -2.61 -18.29 -7.31
CA PRO A 30 -2.04 -19.08 -8.39
C PRO A 30 -3.10 -19.45 -9.43
N ALA A 31 -2.74 -19.45 -10.72
CA ALA A 31 -3.63 -19.79 -11.84
C ALA A 31 -4.93 -18.97 -11.93
N ALA A 32 -5.08 -17.92 -11.12
CA ALA A 32 -6.20 -17.00 -11.20
C ALA A 32 -5.98 -15.96 -12.29
N THR A 33 -7.05 -15.32 -12.71
CA THR A 33 -7.01 -14.20 -13.65
C THR A 33 -6.38 -12.96 -12.99
N LEU A 34 -5.89 -12.03 -13.81
CA LEU A 34 -5.39 -10.75 -13.30
C LEU A 34 -6.50 -9.95 -12.60
N LYS A 35 -7.74 -9.97 -13.12
CA LYS A 35 -8.92 -9.39 -12.45
C LYS A 35 -9.15 -9.96 -11.06
N GLN A 36 -9.11 -11.29 -10.90
CA GLN A 36 -9.23 -11.94 -9.59
C GLN A 36 -8.13 -11.49 -8.62
N ASN A 37 -6.89 -11.38 -9.11
CA ASN A 37 -5.77 -10.91 -8.30
C ASN A 37 -5.88 -9.43 -7.90
N LEU A 38 -6.39 -8.57 -8.78
CA LEU A 38 -6.61 -7.15 -8.51
C LEU A 38 -7.73 -6.92 -7.50
N LEU A 39 -8.79 -7.71 -7.58
CA LEU A 39 -9.99 -7.52 -6.75
C LEU A 39 -9.97 -8.36 -5.46
N TYR A 40 -9.04 -9.30 -5.31
CA TYR A 40 -8.95 -10.14 -4.12
C TYR A 40 -9.02 -9.34 -2.79
N PRO A 41 -9.82 -9.78 -1.80
CA PRO A 41 -10.60 -11.03 -1.75
C PRO A 41 -12.02 -10.94 -2.33
N ALA A 42 -12.36 -9.86 -3.03
CA ALA A 42 -13.68 -9.67 -3.61
C ALA A 42 -13.99 -10.71 -4.71
N SER A 43 -15.23 -11.14 -4.73
CA SER A 43 -15.82 -12.01 -5.74
C SER A 43 -17.24 -11.54 -6.06
N ALA A 44 -17.85 -12.14 -7.08
CA ALA A 44 -19.24 -11.83 -7.44
C ALA A 44 -20.22 -12.09 -6.28
N GLU A 45 -19.90 -13.03 -5.40
CA GLU A 45 -20.75 -13.47 -4.29
C GLU A 45 -20.57 -12.62 -3.03
N ASN A 46 -19.35 -12.16 -2.71
CA ASN A 46 -19.06 -11.49 -1.44
C ASN A 46 -18.99 -9.96 -1.54
N ASP A 47 -18.76 -9.41 -2.73
CA ASP A 47 -18.67 -7.98 -3.00
C ASP A 47 -18.93 -7.71 -4.49
N SER A 48 -20.20 -7.83 -4.88
CA SER A 48 -20.65 -7.67 -6.27
C SER A 48 -20.41 -6.26 -6.81
N THR A 49 -20.34 -5.25 -5.93
CA THR A 49 -20.10 -3.85 -6.32
C THR A 49 -18.66 -3.68 -6.78
N LEU A 50 -17.69 -4.12 -5.97
CA LEU A 50 -16.28 -4.10 -6.36
C LEU A 50 -16.02 -5.07 -7.52
N TRP A 51 -16.68 -6.22 -7.57
CA TRP A 51 -16.53 -7.19 -8.67
C TRP A 51 -17.00 -6.64 -10.03
N ALA A 52 -18.00 -5.75 -10.02
CA ALA A 52 -18.51 -5.06 -11.20
C ALA A 52 -17.64 -3.90 -11.67
N THR A 53 -16.47 -3.66 -11.05
CA THR A 53 -15.50 -2.65 -11.50
C THR A 53 -15.21 -2.85 -13.00
N PRO A 54 -15.41 -1.81 -13.84
CA PRO A 54 -15.14 -1.89 -15.27
C PRO A 54 -13.67 -2.17 -15.56
N ASP A 55 -13.40 -2.93 -16.61
CA ASP A 55 -12.03 -3.24 -17.06
C ASP A 55 -11.18 -1.98 -17.29
N SER A 56 -11.79 -0.87 -17.72
CA SER A 56 -11.12 0.42 -17.88
C SER A 56 -10.57 0.97 -16.56
N GLU A 57 -11.28 0.79 -15.44
CA GLU A 57 -10.79 1.22 -14.11
C GLU A 57 -9.69 0.27 -13.60
N LEU A 58 -9.79 -1.03 -13.89
CA LEU A 58 -8.72 -2.00 -13.59
C LEU A 58 -7.43 -1.66 -14.36
N ILE A 59 -7.54 -1.35 -15.65
CA ILE A 59 -6.42 -0.94 -16.50
C ILE A 59 -5.83 0.39 -16.00
N ALA A 60 -6.67 1.37 -15.64
CA ALA A 60 -6.19 2.64 -15.10
C ALA A 60 -5.40 2.44 -13.80
N ALA A 61 -5.87 1.59 -12.88
CA ALA A 61 -5.14 1.27 -11.65
C ALA A 61 -3.79 0.59 -11.94
N LEU A 62 -3.72 -0.30 -12.93
CA LEU A 62 -2.48 -0.91 -13.39
C LEU A 62 -1.51 0.11 -13.98
N GLN A 63 -2.01 1.07 -14.78
CA GLN A 63 -1.21 2.15 -15.33
C GLN A 63 -0.62 3.03 -14.23
N THR A 64 -1.42 3.39 -13.21
CA THR A 64 -0.94 4.16 -12.05
C THR A 64 0.24 3.46 -11.38
N VAL A 65 0.21 2.14 -11.25
CA VAL A 65 1.30 1.37 -10.63
C VAL A 65 2.45 0.99 -11.58
N GLY A 66 2.51 1.59 -12.77
CA GLY A 66 3.55 1.32 -13.77
C GLY A 66 3.48 -0.08 -14.40
N MET A 67 2.32 -0.74 -14.34
CA MET A 67 2.05 -2.05 -14.95
C MET A 67 1.34 -1.94 -16.30
N GLY A 68 1.31 -0.75 -16.92
CA GLY A 68 0.61 -0.51 -18.19
C GLY A 68 1.09 -1.38 -19.36
N SER A 69 2.38 -1.75 -19.39
CA SER A 69 2.97 -2.64 -20.40
C SER A 69 2.76 -4.12 -20.11
N ALA A 70 2.57 -4.50 -18.84
CA ALA A 70 2.37 -5.89 -18.41
C ALA A 70 0.90 -6.35 -18.54
N ALA A 71 -0.03 -5.41 -18.71
CA ALA A 71 -1.45 -5.68 -18.95
C ALA A 71 -2.02 -4.82 -20.10
N PRO A 72 -1.49 -4.96 -21.33
CA PRO A 72 -1.80 -4.05 -22.42
C PRO A 72 -3.19 -4.26 -23.04
N SER A 73 -3.97 -5.26 -22.61
CA SER A 73 -5.29 -5.56 -23.20
C SER A 73 -6.30 -6.08 -22.18
N ALA A 74 -7.59 -5.90 -22.50
CA ALA A 74 -8.70 -6.51 -21.76
C ALA A 74 -8.56 -8.04 -21.67
N ASP A 75 -7.95 -8.68 -22.67
CA ASP A 75 -7.71 -10.13 -22.65
C ASP A 75 -6.79 -10.56 -21.49
N ALA A 76 -5.77 -9.76 -21.15
CA ALA A 76 -4.87 -10.05 -20.04
C ALA A 76 -5.58 -10.04 -18.68
N LEU A 77 -6.60 -9.18 -18.51
CA LEU A 77 -7.40 -9.13 -17.27
C LEU A 77 -8.10 -10.46 -16.98
N HIS A 78 -8.58 -11.12 -18.04
CA HIS A 78 -9.39 -12.33 -17.94
C HIS A 78 -8.62 -13.62 -18.24
N THR A 79 -7.31 -13.53 -18.52
CA THR A 79 -6.45 -14.70 -18.74
C THR A 79 -5.92 -15.23 -17.42
N SER A 80 -6.11 -16.53 -17.18
CA SER A 80 -5.59 -17.24 -16.00
C SER A 80 -4.07 -17.36 -16.02
N GLY A 81 -3.46 -17.24 -14.84
CA GLY A 81 -2.03 -17.53 -14.64
C GLY A 81 -1.06 -16.44 -15.11
N VAL A 82 -1.56 -15.30 -15.59
CA VAL A 82 -0.72 -14.16 -16.02
C VAL A 82 0.25 -13.74 -14.90
N CYS A 83 -0.24 -13.69 -13.66
CA CYS A 83 0.54 -13.29 -12.49
C CYS A 83 1.59 -14.33 -12.03
N ASP A 84 1.57 -15.55 -12.55
CA ASP A 84 2.46 -16.62 -12.09
C ASP A 84 3.91 -16.38 -12.55
N GLY A 85 4.09 -15.73 -13.70
CA GLY A 85 5.39 -15.34 -14.23
C GLY A 85 5.93 -14.00 -13.74
N PHE A 86 5.15 -13.25 -12.93
CA PHE A 86 5.55 -11.92 -12.48
C PHE A 86 6.71 -11.98 -11.49
N SER A 87 7.66 -11.07 -11.70
CA SER A 87 8.74 -10.77 -10.76
C SER A 87 8.19 -10.32 -9.40
N PRO A 88 8.99 -10.42 -8.32
CA PRO A 88 8.57 -9.93 -7.01
C PRO A 88 8.07 -8.48 -7.01
N GLY A 89 8.67 -7.61 -7.82
CA GLY A 89 8.27 -6.20 -7.90
C GLY A 89 6.97 -5.98 -8.66
N GLU A 90 6.74 -6.71 -9.76
CA GLU A 90 5.45 -6.69 -10.45
C GLU A 90 4.33 -7.21 -9.55
N ARG A 91 4.59 -8.27 -8.78
CA ARG A 91 3.64 -8.79 -7.78
C ARG A 91 3.32 -7.75 -6.71
N GLN A 92 4.31 -6.98 -6.27
CA GLN A 92 4.11 -5.88 -5.33
C GLN A 92 3.23 -4.78 -5.95
N ARG A 93 3.50 -4.39 -7.20
CA ARG A 93 2.68 -3.41 -7.94
C ARG A 93 1.22 -3.86 -8.08
N ILE A 94 0.94 -5.16 -8.30
CA ILE A 94 -0.44 -5.68 -8.28
C ILE A 94 -1.11 -5.49 -6.92
N CYS A 95 -0.40 -5.67 -5.81
CA CYS A 95 -0.93 -5.39 -4.47
C CYS A 95 -1.17 -3.89 -4.24
N LEU A 96 -0.35 -3.00 -4.80
CA LEU A 96 -0.60 -1.56 -4.76
C LEU A 96 -1.82 -1.17 -5.60
N ALA A 97 -2.00 -1.75 -6.78
CA ALA A 97 -3.21 -1.54 -7.59
C ALA A 97 -4.47 -2.01 -6.86
N ARG A 98 -4.38 -3.14 -6.14
CA ARG A 98 -5.46 -3.62 -5.25
C ARG A 98 -5.81 -2.59 -4.17
N LEU A 99 -4.83 -1.92 -3.57
CA LEU A 99 -5.07 -0.84 -2.60
C LEU A 99 -5.86 0.32 -3.25
N LEU A 100 -5.42 0.76 -4.43
CA LEU A 100 -6.06 1.85 -5.17
C LEU A 100 -7.50 1.51 -5.58
N LEU A 101 -7.78 0.26 -5.98
CA LEU A 101 -9.11 -0.18 -6.36
C LEU A 101 -10.06 -0.30 -5.16
N ARG A 102 -9.57 -0.86 -4.04
CA ARG A 102 -10.41 -1.07 -2.84
C ARG A 102 -10.70 0.20 -2.06
N LYS A 103 -9.86 1.24 -2.16
CA LYS A 103 -10.05 2.55 -1.50
C LYS A 103 -10.41 2.41 0.00
N PRO A 104 -9.68 1.62 0.81
CA PRO A 104 -10.00 1.43 2.22
C PRO A 104 -9.79 2.72 3.02
N ALA A 105 -10.60 2.93 4.06
CA ALA A 105 -10.38 4.03 5.01
C ALA A 105 -9.03 3.92 5.74
N VAL A 106 -8.59 2.70 6.07
CA VAL A 106 -7.30 2.44 6.72
C VAL A 106 -6.54 1.32 6.02
N ALA A 107 -5.27 1.54 5.71
CA ALA A 107 -4.38 0.51 5.19
C ALA A 107 -3.09 0.36 6.01
N LEU A 108 -2.75 -0.89 6.32
CA LEU A 108 -1.47 -1.29 6.89
C LEU A 108 -0.55 -1.74 5.77
N LEU A 109 0.61 -1.11 5.62
CA LEU A 109 1.54 -1.37 4.52
C LEU A 109 2.90 -1.77 5.09
N ASP A 110 3.37 -2.97 4.77
CA ASP A 110 4.66 -3.48 5.21
C ASP A 110 5.66 -3.44 4.05
N GLU A 111 6.58 -2.48 4.08
CA GLU A 111 7.54 -2.16 3.00
C GLU A 111 6.92 -2.10 1.59
N PRO A 112 5.83 -1.34 1.38
CA PRO A 112 4.99 -1.42 0.17
C PRO A 112 5.69 -1.01 -1.13
N CYS A 113 6.77 -0.24 -1.02
CA CYS A 113 7.44 0.41 -2.15
C CYS A 113 8.93 0.03 -2.26
N ALA A 114 9.35 -1.08 -1.63
CA ALA A 114 10.75 -1.50 -1.65
C ALA A 114 11.29 -1.85 -3.05
N SER A 115 10.42 -2.21 -4.00
CA SER A 115 10.79 -2.61 -5.37
C SER A 115 10.37 -1.62 -6.47
N VAL A 116 9.86 -0.45 -6.08
CA VAL A 116 9.42 0.60 -7.01
C VAL A 116 10.32 1.81 -6.90
N ASP A 117 10.39 2.60 -7.97
CA ASP A 117 11.22 3.79 -8.00
C ASP A 117 10.65 4.92 -7.11
N PRO A 118 11.49 5.86 -6.64
CA PRO A 118 11.06 6.92 -5.73
C PRO A 118 10.01 7.88 -6.31
N VAL A 119 9.97 8.07 -7.62
CA VAL A 119 8.98 8.95 -8.27
C VAL A 119 7.60 8.33 -8.14
N PHE A 120 7.47 7.05 -8.50
CA PHE A 120 6.22 6.33 -8.30
C PHE A 120 5.82 6.24 -6.82
N GLU A 121 6.78 6.03 -5.90
CA GLU A 121 6.50 6.02 -4.46
C GLU A 121 5.79 7.31 -4.01
N ALA A 122 6.31 8.47 -4.41
CA ALA A 122 5.72 9.77 -4.09
C ALA A 122 4.31 9.92 -4.66
N GLU A 123 4.13 9.66 -5.96
CA GLU A 123 2.82 9.73 -6.63
C GLU A 123 1.79 8.80 -5.98
N PHE A 124 2.20 7.61 -5.56
CA PHE A 124 1.33 6.65 -4.90
C PHE A 124 0.82 7.13 -3.54
N PHE A 125 1.71 7.68 -2.70
CA PHE A 125 1.31 8.22 -1.40
C PHE A 125 0.41 9.45 -1.56
N GLU A 126 0.70 10.33 -2.52
CA GLU A 126 -0.16 11.48 -2.84
C GLU A 126 -1.56 11.05 -3.31
N GLU A 127 -1.63 10.04 -4.19
CA GLU A 127 -2.90 9.53 -4.68
C GLU A 127 -3.74 8.88 -3.57
N CYS A 128 -3.09 8.18 -2.63
CA CYS A 128 -3.78 7.66 -1.45
C CYS A 128 -4.30 8.79 -0.55
N ALA A 129 -3.50 9.84 -0.34
CA ALA A 129 -3.90 11.00 0.45
C ALA A 129 -5.09 11.74 -0.19
N ARG A 130 -5.10 11.90 -1.53
CA ARG A 130 -6.21 12.51 -2.28
C ARG A 130 -7.52 11.72 -2.18
N ARG A 131 -7.44 10.43 -1.84
CA ARG A 131 -8.58 9.53 -1.63
C ARG A 131 -8.99 9.42 -0.14
N ASP A 132 -8.47 10.29 0.72
CA ASP A 132 -8.73 10.32 2.17
C ASP A 132 -8.38 8.99 2.88
N MET A 133 -7.36 8.29 2.38
CA MET A 133 -6.90 7.02 2.97
C MET A 133 -5.92 7.28 4.10
N THR A 134 -6.14 6.64 5.25
CA THR A 134 -5.16 6.63 6.35
C THR A 134 -4.19 5.46 6.17
N LEU A 135 -2.91 5.76 6.01
CA LEU A 135 -1.87 4.75 5.82
C LEU A 135 -1.00 4.62 7.07
N LEU A 136 -0.83 3.39 7.57
CA LEU A 136 0.23 3.04 8.49
C LEU A 136 1.26 2.20 7.73
N THR A 137 2.40 2.81 7.40
CA THR A 137 3.46 2.15 6.64
C THR A 137 4.67 1.82 7.51
N VAL A 138 5.26 0.66 7.29
CA VAL A 138 6.54 0.23 7.88
C VAL A 138 7.61 0.34 6.81
N SER A 139 8.73 0.98 7.14
CA SER A 139 9.86 1.12 6.24
C SER A 139 11.16 1.32 7.02
N HIS A 140 12.26 0.82 6.48
CA HIS A 140 13.62 1.13 6.92
C HIS A 140 14.23 2.33 6.16
N ARG A 141 13.57 2.79 5.09
CA ARG A 141 13.96 3.94 4.27
C ARG A 141 13.45 5.23 4.90
N LYS A 142 14.36 6.15 5.21
CA LYS A 142 14.03 7.44 5.85
C LYS A 142 13.18 8.33 4.93
N GLU A 143 13.34 8.17 3.62
CA GLU A 143 12.69 8.98 2.58
C GLU A 143 11.17 8.82 2.63
N VAL A 144 10.66 7.64 3.01
CA VAL A 144 9.22 7.40 3.17
C VAL A 144 8.59 8.36 4.19
N GLY A 145 9.37 8.82 5.18
CA GLY A 145 8.93 9.81 6.16
C GLY A 145 8.44 11.12 5.54
N GLN A 146 8.92 11.48 4.34
CA GLN A 146 8.48 12.70 3.63
C GLN A 146 7.00 12.66 3.23
N HIS A 147 6.40 11.47 3.15
CA HIS A 147 5.00 11.26 2.82
C HIS A 147 4.11 11.06 4.06
N CYS A 148 4.70 11.04 5.25
CA CYS A 148 4.02 10.75 6.50
C CYS A 148 3.73 12.03 7.29
N THR A 149 2.64 12.03 8.05
CA THR A 149 2.30 13.10 9.00
C THR A 149 2.85 12.82 10.40
N HIS A 150 3.14 11.56 10.71
CA HIS A 150 3.64 11.11 12.00
C HIS A 150 4.66 10.00 11.79
N MET A 151 5.60 9.87 12.74
CA MET A 151 6.62 8.83 12.74
C MET A 151 6.65 8.15 14.11
N LEU A 152 6.63 6.81 14.09
CA LEU A 152 6.93 5.99 15.26
C LEU A 152 8.26 5.27 15.02
N ARG A 153 9.29 5.63 15.77
CA ARG A 153 10.60 4.98 15.74
C ARG A 153 10.72 3.99 16.88
N LEU A 154 10.96 2.72 16.57
CA LEU A 154 11.24 1.67 17.54
C LEU A 154 12.75 1.50 17.69
N ASP A 155 13.26 1.40 18.92
CA ASP A 155 14.70 1.32 19.20
C ASP A 155 15.28 -0.11 19.25
N GLY A 156 14.42 -1.12 19.10
CA GLY A 156 14.77 -2.55 19.18
C GLY A 156 14.92 -3.12 20.60
N ASN A 157 14.90 -2.27 21.63
CA ASN A 157 15.03 -2.63 23.05
C ASN A 157 13.71 -2.46 23.82
N GLY A 158 12.61 -2.24 23.11
CA GLY A 158 11.27 -2.04 23.68
C GLY A 158 10.91 -0.58 23.92
N GLY A 159 11.81 0.36 23.59
CA GLY A 159 11.50 1.78 23.55
C GLY A 159 10.91 2.20 22.21
N ALA A 160 10.13 3.27 22.24
CA ALA A 160 9.53 3.88 21.08
C ALA A 160 9.48 5.40 21.22
N VAL A 161 9.72 6.12 20.13
CA VAL A 161 9.58 7.57 20.04
C VAL A 161 8.53 7.88 19.00
N PHE A 162 7.48 8.59 19.40
CA PHE A 162 6.45 9.10 18.50
C PHE A 162 6.68 10.58 18.25
N SER A 163 6.58 11.01 17.00
CA SER A 163 6.84 12.40 16.60
C SER A 163 5.92 12.82 15.47
N ASP A 164 5.46 14.06 15.52
CA ASP A 164 4.74 14.69 14.42
C ASP A 164 5.76 15.12 13.36
N LEU A 165 5.49 14.81 12.10
CA LEU A 165 6.27 15.28 10.97
C LEU A 165 5.56 16.51 10.41
N ALA A 166 6.18 17.68 10.55
CA ALA A 166 5.68 18.88 9.89
C ALA A 166 5.59 18.61 8.38
N ARG A 167 4.41 18.80 7.77
CA ARG A 167 4.29 18.78 6.31
C ARG A 167 5.16 19.93 5.79
N LYS A 168 6.14 19.62 4.95
CA LYS A 168 6.93 20.63 4.24
C LYS A 168 5.98 21.59 3.53
N SER A 169 6.09 22.89 3.81
CA SER A 169 5.86 23.90 2.78
C SER A 169 7.03 23.82 1.79
N ASP A 170 6.80 24.11 0.52
CA ASP A 170 7.74 23.91 -0.61
C ASP A 170 9.13 24.57 -0.47
N ASP A 171 9.41 25.32 0.60
CA ASP A 171 10.63 26.10 0.81
C ASP A 171 11.57 25.62 1.94
N ASP A 172 11.23 24.60 2.74
CA ASP A 172 12.09 24.19 3.88
C ASP A 172 12.86 22.89 3.62
N ASP A 173 14.18 23.03 3.57
CA ASP A 173 15.13 21.94 3.70
C ASP A 173 14.90 21.20 5.03
N PHE A 174 14.95 19.88 4.95
CA PHE A 174 14.68 18.99 6.07
C PHE A 174 15.74 19.18 7.17
N VAL A 175 15.36 19.76 8.31
CA VAL A 175 16.19 19.72 9.52
C VAL A 175 15.96 18.39 10.21
N HIS A 176 16.99 17.55 10.18
CA HIS A 176 16.97 16.22 10.79
C HIS A 176 16.93 16.38 12.31
N PRO A 177 16.05 15.69 13.06
CA PRO A 177 16.11 15.67 14.53
C PRO A 177 17.38 15.00 15.09
N ASP A 178 18.22 14.42 14.23
CA ASP A 178 19.55 13.92 14.57
C ASP A 178 20.61 15.04 14.56
N GLU A 179 20.31 16.26 14.09
CA GLU A 179 21.25 17.40 14.10
C GLU A 179 21.35 18.09 15.46
N ASP A 180 20.45 17.80 16.39
CA ASP A 180 20.45 18.36 17.75
C ASP A 180 21.07 17.43 18.82
N LEU A 181 21.66 16.31 18.38
CA LEU A 181 22.59 15.53 19.21
C LEU A 181 24.03 15.95 18.90
N GLY A 182 24.29 17.25 19.08
CA GLY A 182 25.63 17.79 19.09
C GLY A 182 26.44 17.31 20.29
N ARG A 183 27.70 16.96 20.00
CA ARG A 183 28.92 17.18 20.82
C ARG A 183 28.83 17.07 22.34
#